data_AF-A0AA36GT74-F1
#
_entry.id   AF-A0AA36GT74-F1
#
_cell.length_a   1.000
_cell.length_b   1.000
_cell.length_c   1.000
_cell.angle_alpha   90.00
_cell.angle_beta   90.00
_cell.angle_gamma   90.00
#
_symmetry.space_group_name_H-M   'P 1'
#
loop_
_entity.id
_entity.type
_entity.pdbx_description
1 polymer ?
#
loop_
_entity_poly.entity_id
_entity_poly.type
_entity_poly.pdbx_seq_one_letter_code
_entity_poly.pdbx_strand_id
1 'polypeptide(L)'
;MLLLEFKRSNITKTWKLDANSPFKEVDMIEILERWSPLARSSRGNHFLTMVEFLRFYLRHACEPPHEIQHFACRQFGRQGRNPHLLDFPKPMIVFLTNFVLDAFGLFADELLLSAYECATYANSYWRTLEENDDERAKRFDSMVKAKITWKEIVRTAIGRAL
;
A
#
# COMPACT_ATOMS: atom_id res chain seq x y z
N MET A 1 15.15 -6.94 -9.46
CA MET A 1 14.06 -6.68 -8.48
C MET A 1 13.41 -5.37 -8.88
N LEU A 2 12.08 -5.33 -9.04
CA LEU A 2 11.35 -4.12 -9.43
C LEU A 2 11.53 -3.07 -8.33
N LEU A 3 12.21 -1.96 -8.62
CA LEU A 3 12.34 -0.83 -7.69
C LEU A 3 11.14 0.10 -7.91
N LEU A 4 10.32 0.28 -6.88
CA LEU A 4 9.17 1.18 -6.89
C LEU A 4 9.32 2.22 -5.78
N GLU A 5 9.06 3.46 -6.13
CA GLU A 5 9.05 4.55 -5.16
C GLU A 5 7.66 4.67 -4.54
N PHE A 6 7.61 4.90 -3.24
CA PHE A 6 6.37 5.18 -2.52
C PHE A 6 6.13 6.69 -2.52
N LYS A 7 5.16 7.17 -3.31
CA LYS A 7 4.98 8.62 -3.51
C LYS A 7 3.56 9.01 -3.93
N ARG A 8 3.21 10.26 -3.64
CA ARG A 8 1.91 10.85 -3.94
C ARG A 8 1.58 10.88 -5.44
N SER A 9 2.57 11.11 -6.31
CA SER A 9 2.36 11.18 -7.76
C SER A 9 1.89 9.86 -8.38
N ASN A 10 2.05 8.74 -7.66
CA ASN A 10 1.58 7.44 -8.12
C ASN A 10 0.09 7.21 -7.84
N ILE A 11 -0.48 7.94 -6.89
CA ILE A 11 -1.85 7.73 -6.43
C ILE A 11 -2.83 8.18 -7.52
N THR A 12 -3.65 7.23 -7.96
CA THR A 12 -4.66 7.42 -9.03
C THR A 12 -6.08 7.52 -8.49
N LYS A 13 -6.31 7.10 -7.23
CA LYS A 13 -7.65 7.05 -6.62
C LYS A 13 -7.80 8.03 -5.46
N THR A 14 -9.05 8.27 -5.08
CA THR A 14 -9.40 8.98 -3.85
C THR A 14 -9.38 8.01 -2.68
N TRP A 15 -8.68 8.37 -1.61
CA TRP A 15 -8.47 7.50 -0.45
C TRP A 15 -8.98 8.17 0.83
N LYS A 16 -10.30 8.19 0.96
CA LYS A 16 -11.00 8.64 2.16
C LYS A 16 -11.62 7.45 2.86
N LEU A 17 -11.35 7.33 4.15
CA LEU A 17 -11.88 6.25 4.97
C LEU A 17 -13.23 6.66 5.57
N ASP A 18 -14.27 5.88 5.30
CA ASP A 18 -15.52 5.93 6.04
C ASP A 18 -15.30 5.23 7.41
N ALA A 19 -15.31 6.02 8.47
CA ALA A 19 -14.78 5.60 9.76
C ALA A 19 -15.88 5.32 10.77
N ASN A 20 -15.75 4.17 11.44
CA ASN A 20 -16.55 3.82 12.60
C ASN A 20 -15.68 3.87 13.85
N SER A 21 -16.23 4.35 14.96
CA SER A 21 -15.55 4.34 16.26
C SER A 21 -14.90 2.98 16.57
N PRO A 22 -13.64 2.92 17.04
CA PRO A 22 -12.79 4.04 17.48
C PRO A 22 -11.97 4.70 16.35
N PHE A 23 -12.11 4.25 15.10
CA PHE A 23 -11.41 4.84 13.97
C PHE A 23 -12.05 6.18 13.59
N LYS A 24 -11.23 7.12 13.17
CA LYS A 24 -11.69 8.41 12.67
C LYS A 24 -11.49 8.55 11.17
N GLU A 25 -12.25 9.44 10.56
CA GLU A 25 -12.10 9.75 9.14
C GLU A 25 -10.72 10.36 8.89
N VAL A 26 -10.07 9.89 7.83
CA VAL A 26 -8.73 10.33 7.46
C VAL A 26 -8.64 10.41 5.94
N ASP A 27 -8.03 11.49 5.45
CA ASP A 27 -7.55 11.59 4.08
C ASP A 27 -6.11 11.05 4.00
N MET A 28 -5.94 9.91 3.33
CA MET A 28 -4.65 9.25 3.26
C MET A 28 -3.62 10.02 2.42
N ILE A 29 -4.07 10.89 1.52
CA ILE A 29 -3.19 11.76 0.73
C ILE A 29 -2.51 12.77 1.66
N GLU A 30 -3.29 13.43 2.55
CA GLU A 30 -2.72 14.37 3.51
C GLU A 30 -1.74 13.70 4.48
N ILE A 31 -2.04 12.46 4.90
CA ILE A 31 -1.13 11.68 5.74
C ILE A 31 0.18 11.39 5.01
N LEU A 32 0.11 11.01 3.73
CA LEU A 32 1.30 10.75 2.92
C LEU A 32 2.16 11.99 2.71
N GLU A 33 1.55 13.14 2.47
CA GLU A 33 2.26 14.41 2.27
C GLU A 33 2.95 14.91 3.54
N ARG A 34 2.38 14.60 4.71
CA ARG A 34 2.99 14.93 6.02
C ARG A 34 4.05 13.92 6.46
N TRP A 35 4.06 12.74 5.86
CA TRP A 35 5.01 11.69 6.21
C TRP A 35 6.34 11.89 5.50
N SER A 36 7.44 11.69 6.23
CA SER A 36 8.79 11.69 5.67
C SER A 36 9.47 10.36 5.97
N PRO A 37 9.99 9.65 4.94
CA PRO A 37 10.69 8.39 5.15
C PRO A 37 12.00 8.62 5.92
N LEU A 38 12.37 7.68 6.78
CA LEU A 38 13.70 7.70 7.40
C LEU A 38 14.77 7.47 6.32
N ALA A 39 15.98 8.03 6.50
CA ALA A 39 17.07 7.89 5.52
C ALA A 39 17.45 6.42 5.18
N ARG A 40 17.07 5.48 6.05
CA ARG A 40 17.26 4.03 5.89
C ARG A 40 16.19 3.30 5.07
N SER A 41 15.01 3.90 4.87
CA SER A 41 13.93 3.33 4.04
C SER A 41 14.00 3.79 2.58
N SER A 42 14.74 4.86 2.28
CA SER A 42 14.82 5.46 0.94
C SER A 42 15.56 4.64 -0.13
N ARG A 43 16.27 3.55 0.22
CA ARG A 43 16.98 2.71 -0.76
C ARG A 43 16.42 1.30 -0.84
N GLY A 44 15.37 1.13 -1.64
CA GLY A 44 14.90 -0.17 -2.13
C GLY A 44 14.32 -1.14 -1.10
N ASN A 45 14.13 -0.71 0.16
CA ASN A 45 13.46 -1.52 1.16
C ASN A 45 11.97 -1.17 1.23
N HIS A 46 11.20 -1.69 0.26
CA HIS A 46 9.76 -1.45 0.18
C HIS A 46 9.04 -1.89 1.46
N PHE A 47 9.44 -3.01 2.07
CA PHE A 47 8.80 -3.50 3.29
C PHE A 47 8.98 -2.55 4.47
N LEU A 48 10.20 -2.06 4.70
CA LEU A 48 10.45 -1.08 5.76
C LEU A 48 9.68 0.22 5.51
N THR A 49 9.65 0.68 4.26
CA THR A 49 8.88 1.85 3.83
C THR A 49 7.39 1.69 4.16
N MET A 50 6.79 0.53 3.81
CA MET A 50 5.40 0.20 4.15
C MET A 50 5.17 0.25 5.65
N VAL A 51 6.03 -0.40 6.46
CA VAL A 51 5.88 -0.45 7.91
C VAL A 51 6.01 0.94 8.54
N GLU A 52 6.95 1.76 8.11
CA GLU A 52 7.15 3.12 8.63
C GLU A 52 5.95 4.02 8.34
N PHE A 53 5.47 4.01 7.09
CA PHE A 53 4.27 4.76 6.72
C PHE A 53 3.04 4.28 7.49
N LEU A 54 2.81 2.97 7.56
CA LEU A 54 1.66 2.40 8.27
C LEU A 54 1.70 2.75 9.76
N ARG A 55 2.88 2.73 10.40
CA ARG A 55 3.04 3.18 11.80
C ARG A 55 2.70 4.65 11.96
N PHE A 56 3.14 5.50 11.03
CA PHE A 56 2.84 6.91 11.07
C PHE A 56 1.32 7.15 11.01
N TYR A 57 0.63 6.50 10.08
CA TYR A 57 -0.83 6.54 10.00
C TYR A 57 -1.51 6.00 11.27
N LEU A 58 -1.14 4.79 11.73
CA LEU A 58 -1.82 4.10 12.82
C LEU A 58 -1.77 4.86 14.16
N ARG A 59 -0.72 5.67 14.39
CA ARG A 59 -0.64 6.57 15.56
C ARG A 59 -1.74 7.62 15.61
N HIS A 60 -2.37 7.91 14.48
CA HIS A 60 -3.42 8.90 14.33
C HIS A 60 -4.76 8.30 13.90
N ALA A 61 -4.84 6.98 13.70
CA ALA A 61 -6.00 6.32 13.12
C ALA A 61 -7.24 6.26 14.03
N CYS A 62 -7.04 6.36 15.35
CA CYS A 62 -8.10 6.25 16.35
C CYS A 62 -8.25 7.52 17.20
N GLU A 63 -9.42 7.64 17.83
CA GLU A 63 -9.72 8.64 18.86
C GLU A 63 -10.39 7.94 20.06
N PRO A 64 -9.73 7.85 21.24
CA PRO A 64 -8.38 8.34 21.52
C PRO A 64 -7.27 7.50 20.84
N PRO A 65 -6.07 8.05 20.59
CA PRO A 65 -5.01 7.37 19.84
C PRO A 65 -4.57 6.01 20.39
N HIS A 66 -4.67 5.77 21.71
CA HIS A 66 -4.23 4.52 22.32
C HIS A 66 -5.15 3.33 21.99
N GLU A 67 -6.37 3.57 21.49
CA GLU A 67 -7.29 2.50 21.09
C GLU A 67 -6.68 1.57 20.03
N ILE A 68 -5.76 2.08 19.21
CA ILE A 68 -5.10 1.26 18.19
C ILE A 68 -4.31 0.08 18.80
N GLN A 69 -3.86 0.21 20.05
CA GLN A 69 -3.09 -0.82 20.75
C GLN A 69 -3.94 -2.04 21.13
N HIS A 70 -5.27 -1.93 21.08
CA HIS A 70 -6.18 -3.06 21.32
C HIS A 70 -6.35 -3.97 20.10
N PHE A 71 -5.79 -3.62 18.95
CA PHE A 71 -5.95 -4.37 17.71
C PHE A 71 -4.68 -5.12 17.28
N ALA A 72 -4.87 -6.22 16.58
CA ALA A 72 -3.81 -6.96 15.91
C ALA A 72 -4.24 -7.41 14.51
N CYS A 73 -3.37 -7.28 13.51
CA CYS A 73 -3.56 -7.90 12.20
C CYS A 73 -2.86 -9.27 12.19
N ARG A 74 -3.64 -10.33 12.44
CA ARG A 74 -3.14 -11.72 12.50
C ARG A 74 -3.07 -12.35 11.11
N GLN A 75 -1.98 -13.08 10.86
CA GLN A 75 -1.76 -13.81 9.61
C GLN A 75 -2.15 -15.29 9.74
N PHE A 76 -1.80 -15.92 10.85
CA PHE A 76 -1.97 -17.35 11.08
C PHE A 76 -2.67 -17.59 12.43
N GLY A 77 -3.99 -17.40 12.46
CA GLY A 77 -4.81 -17.67 13.65
C GLY A 77 -4.36 -16.95 14.93
N ARG A 78 -4.76 -17.49 16.10
CA ARG A 78 -4.52 -16.87 17.42
C ARG A 78 -3.21 -17.31 18.09
N GLN A 79 -2.44 -18.21 17.49
CA GLN A 79 -1.25 -18.81 18.11
C GLN A 79 -0.16 -17.75 18.34
N GLY A 80 0.35 -17.64 19.58
CA GLY A 80 1.54 -16.84 19.92
C GLY A 80 1.35 -15.32 20.05
N ARG A 81 0.14 -14.77 19.95
CA ARG A 81 -0.12 -13.33 20.12
C ARG A 81 -1.17 -13.10 21.21
N ASN A 82 -1.01 -12.02 21.99
CA ASN A 82 -1.89 -11.67 23.13
C ASN A 82 -3.37 -11.95 22.78
N PRO A 83 -4.03 -12.91 23.47
CA PRO A 83 -5.38 -13.34 23.13
C PRO A 83 -6.44 -12.26 23.37
N HIS A 84 -6.10 -11.22 24.13
CA HIS A 84 -7.00 -10.11 24.44
C HIS A 84 -7.07 -9.04 23.34
N LEU A 85 -6.17 -9.07 22.35
CA LEU A 85 -6.21 -8.14 21.22
C LEU A 85 -7.31 -8.53 20.24
N LEU A 86 -8.13 -7.54 19.88
CA LEU A 86 -9.15 -7.60 18.85
C LEU A 86 -8.51 -7.80 17.47
N ASP A 87 -9.22 -8.47 16.57
CA ASP A 87 -8.79 -8.54 15.18
C ASP A 87 -8.96 -7.17 14.52
N PHE A 88 -7.92 -6.70 13.85
CA PHE A 88 -7.98 -5.46 13.09
C PHE A 88 -9.06 -5.57 11.99
N PRO A 89 -9.95 -4.57 11.82
CA PRO A 89 -11.11 -4.72 10.94
C PRO A 89 -10.73 -5.10 9.51
N LYS A 90 -11.38 -6.12 8.95
CA LYS A 90 -11.10 -6.57 7.57
C LYS A 90 -11.23 -5.44 6.53
N PRO A 91 -12.26 -4.56 6.58
CA PRO A 91 -12.34 -3.43 5.66
C PRO A 91 -11.13 -2.49 5.75
N MET A 92 -10.63 -2.25 6.96
CA MET A 92 -9.41 -1.45 7.18
C MET A 92 -8.18 -2.10 6.55
N ILE A 93 -8.02 -3.41 6.70
CA ILE A 93 -6.90 -4.15 6.08
C ILE A 93 -6.93 -3.99 4.55
N VAL A 94 -8.11 -4.17 3.94
CA VAL A 94 -8.27 -4.04 2.49
C VAL A 94 -8.00 -2.60 2.03
N PHE A 95 -8.56 -1.62 2.73
CA PHE A 95 -8.36 -0.20 2.43
C PHE A 95 -6.88 0.19 2.47
N LEU A 96 -6.18 -0.11 3.57
CA LEU A 96 -4.76 0.19 3.72
C LEU A 96 -3.90 -0.57 2.70
N THR A 97 -4.27 -1.82 2.40
CA THR A 97 -3.57 -2.61 1.39
C THR A 97 -3.64 -1.95 0.03
N ASN A 98 -4.84 -1.56 -0.41
CA ASN A 98 -5.02 -0.96 -1.72
C ASN A 98 -4.38 0.43 -1.79
N PHE A 99 -4.48 1.25 -0.74
CA PHE A 99 -3.80 2.54 -0.66
C PHE A 99 -2.29 2.40 -0.83
N VAL A 100 -1.66 1.49 -0.06
CA VAL A 100 -0.21 1.29 -0.12
C VAL A 100 0.22 0.82 -1.51
N LEU A 101 -0.55 -0.06 -2.16
CA LEU A 101 -0.28 -0.46 -3.54
C LEU A 101 -0.41 0.71 -4.51
N ASP A 102 -1.40 1.59 -4.36
CA ASP A 102 -1.58 2.78 -5.22
C ASP A 102 -0.41 3.77 -5.03
N ALA A 103 0.05 3.98 -3.80
CA ALA A 103 1.22 4.80 -3.51
C ALA A 103 2.53 4.23 -4.10
N PHE A 104 2.60 2.92 -4.40
CA PHE A 104 3.68 2.31 -5.20
C PHE A 104 3.41 2.29 -6.72
N GLY A 105 2.26 2.76 -7.17
CA GLY A 105 1.84 2.73 -8.59
C GLY A 105 1.33 1.39 -9.06
N LEU A 106 0.98 0.48 -8.14
CA LEU A 106 0.48 -0.87 -8.42
C LEU A 106 -1.05 -0.95 -8.47
N PHE A 107 -1.75 0.18 -8.40
CA PHE A 107 -3.22 0.25 -8.44
C PHE A 107 -3.77 1.02 -9.65
N ALA A 108 -2.91 1.37 -10.60
CA ALA A 108 -3.30 1.96 -11.88
C ALA A 108 -4.30 1.06 -12.63
N ASP A 109 -5.28 1.68 -13.32
CA ASP A 109 -6.32 0.95 -14.06
C ASP A 109 -5.74 0.22 -15.27
N GLU A 110 -4.65 0.74 -15.83
CA GLU A 110 -3.92 0.13 -16.94
C GLU A 110 -3.35 -1.24 -16.57
N LEU A 111 -3.08 -1.50 -15.28
CA LEU A 111 -2.67 -2.83 -14.79
C LEU A 111 -3.83 -3.85 -14.76
N LEU A 112 -5.02 -3.50 -15.26
CA LEU A 112 -6.11 -4.44 -15.53
C LEU A 112 -6.10 -4.92 -16.98
N LEU A 113 -5.35 -4.24 -17.86
CA LEU A 113 -5.22 -4.57 -19.27
C LEU A 113 -4.06 -5.55 -19.50
N SER A 114 -3.99 -6.12 -20.70
CA SER A 114 -2.80 -6.81 -21.19
C SER A 114 -1.73 -5.84 -21.68
N ALA A 115 -0.47 -6.27 -21.68
CA ALA A 115 0.64 -5.52 -22.29
C ALA A 115 0.36 -5.21 -23.77
N TYR A 116 -0.26 -6.14 -24.49
CA TYR A 116 -0.67 -5.96 -25.89
C TYR A 116 -1.69 -4.82 -26.06
N GLU A 117 -2.71 -4.75 -25.22
CA GLU A 117 -3.69 -3.67 -25.27
C GLU A 117 -3.04 -2.32 -24.95
N CYS A 118 -2.23 -2.24 -23.90
CA CYS A 118 -1.49 -1.03 -23.55
C CYS A 118 -0.56 -0.55 -24.67
N ALA A 119 0.16 -1.47 -25.33
CA ALA A 119 1.04 -1.17 -26.46
C ALA A 119 0.25 -0.72 -27.70
N THR A 120 -0.85 -1.40 -28.02
CA THR A 120 -1.70 -1.10 -29.19
C THR A 120 -2.26 0.32 -29.11
N TYR A 121 -2.74 0.72 -27.93
CA TYR A 121 -3.26 2.08 -27.74
C TYR A 121 -2.17 3.11 -27.45
N ALA A 122 -0.93 2.65 -27.17
CA ALA A 122 0.22 3.47 -26.78
C ALA A 122 -0.18 4.57 -25.79
N ASN A 123 -0.95 4.22 -24.75
CA ASN A 123 -1.48 5.19 -23.80
C ASN A 123 -0.35 5.89 -23.03
N SER A 124 -0.67 7.00 -22.37
CA SER A 124 0.33 7.80 -21.64
C SER A 124 1.07 6.96 -20.59
N TYR A 125 0.36 6.11 -19.85
CA TYR A 125 0.93 5.18 -18.88
C TYR A 125 2.01 4.29 -19.49
N TRP A 126 1.71 3.60 -20.60
CA TRP A 126 2.64 2.70 -21.30
C TRP A 126 3.94 3.40 -21.66
N ARG A 127 3.84 4.63 -22.19
CA ARG A 127 5.00 5.43 -22.60
C ARG A 127 5.88 5.89 -21.44
N THR A 128 5.35 5.93 -20.21
CA THR A 128 6.15 6.30 -19.02
C THR A 128 6.94 5.14 -18.41
N LEU A 129 6.67 3.90 -18.82
CA LEU A 129 7.27 2.73 -18.17
C LEU A 129 8.77 2.60 -18.46
N GLU A 130 9.13 2.59 -19.74
CA GLU A 130 10.50 2.42 -20.26
C GLU A 130 10.62 3.03 -21.68
N GLU A 131 11.83 3.04 -22.25
CA GLU A 131 12.12 3.71 -23.53
C GLU A 131 11.60 2.94 -24.76
N ASN A 132 11.67 1.60 -24.74
CA ASN A 132 11.24 0.74 -25.85
C ASN A 132 10.17 -0.28 -25.42
N ASP A 133 9.41 -0.81 -26.39
CA ASP A 133 8.24 -1.66 -26.11
C ASP A 133 8.59 -3.00 -25.46
N ASP A 134 9.76 -3.59 -25.76
CA ASP A 134 10.20 -4.84 -25.13
C ASP A 134 10.46 -4.65 -23.64
N GLU A 135 11.12 -3.55 -23.26
CA GLU A 135 11.35 -3.20 -21.86
C GLU A 135 10.06 -2.79 -21.15
N ARG A 136 9.17 -2.04 -21.83
CA ARG A 136 7.84 -1.70 -21.30
C ARG A 136 7.03 -2.96 -20.99
N ALA A 137 7.02 -3.95 -21.88
CA ALA A 137 6.32 -5.21 -21.66
C ALA A 137 6.87 -5.97 -20.44
N LYS A 138 8.21 -6.08 -20.33
CA LYS A 138 8.86 -6.71 -19.17
C LYS A 138 8.56 -5.97 -17.86
N ARG A 139 8.58 -4.64 -17.89
CA ARG A 139 8.27 -3.77 -16.75
C ARG A 139 6.81 -3.95 -16.33
N PHE A 140 5.88 -3.90 -17.29
CA PHE A 140 4.45 -4.08 -17.09
C PHE A 140 4.13 -5.45 -16.46
N ASP A 141 4.67 -6.53 -17.02
CA ASP A 141 4.49 -7.88 -16.49
C ASP A 141 5.01 -8.00 -15.05
N SER A 142 6.14 -7.35 -14.76
CA SER A 142 6.71 -7.31 -13.42
C SER A 142 5.82 -6.55 -12.44
N MET A 143 5.16 -5.47 -12.88
CA MET A 143 4.19 -4.71 -12.09
C MET A 143 2.90 -5.51 -11.84
N VAL A 144 2.37 -6.22 -12.85
CA VAL A 144 1.20 -7.10 -12.68
C VAL A 144 1.49 -8.22 -11.67
N LYS A 145 2.67 -8.85 -11.76
CA LYS A 145 3.12 -9.86 -10.77
C LYS A 145 3.30 -9.26 -9.37
N ALA A 146 3.87 -8.05 -9.28
CA ALA A 146 4.03 -7.34 -8.01
C ALA A 146 2.67 -7.00 -7.38
N LYS A 147 1.69 -6.51 -8.15
CA LYS A 147 0.33 -6.19 -7.67
C LYS A 147 -0.35 -7.37 -6.98
N ILE A 148 -0.13 -8.59 -7.47
CA ILE A 148 -0.68 -9.82 -6.87
C ILE A 148 0.10 -10.18 -5.60
N THR A 149 1.43 -10.27 -5.71
CA THR A 149 2.29 -10.78 -4.63
C THR A 149 2.41 -9.81 -3.45
N TRP A 150 2.34 -8.50 -3.69
CA TRP A 150 2.55 -7.49 -2.67
C TRP A 150 1.37 -7.31 -1.72
N LYS A 151 0.17 -7.77 -2.08
CA LYS A 151 -1.00 -7.75 -1.16
C LYS A 151 -0.68 -8.42 0.18
N GLU A 152 -0.06 -9.59 0.14
CA GLU A 152 0.33 -10.32 1.35
C GLU A 152 1.51 -9.66 2.08
N ILE A 153 2.43 -9.04 1.34
CA ILE A 153 3.54 -8.28 1.92
C ILE A 153 3.00 -7.08 2.69
N VAL A 154 2.06 -6.34 2.13
CA VAL A 154 1.42 -5.19 2.79
C VAL A 154 0.63 -5.65 4.01
N ARG A 155 -0.12 -6.76 3.92
CA ARG A 155 -0.80 -7.35 5.08
C ARG A 155 0.18 -7.71 6.20
N THR A 156 1.36 -8.22 5.85
CA THR A 156 2.46 -8.45 6.80
C THR A 156 2.95 -7.14 7.42
N ALA A 157 3.11 -6.10 6.62
CA ALA A 157 3.53 -4.79 7.09
C ALA A 157 2.51 -4.17 8.07
N ILE A 158 1.20 -4.29 7.79
CA ILE A 158 0.13 -3.85 8.71
C ILE A 158 0.28 -4.57 10.06
N GLY A 159 0.45 -5.89 10.05
CA GLY A 159 0.64 -6.67 11.27
C GLY A 159 1.96 -6.43 12.01
N ARG A 160 2.94 -5.76 11.39
CA ARG A 160 4.20 -5.34 12.01
C ARG A 160 4.17 -3.88 12.48
N ALA A 161 3.25 -3.10 11.91
CA ALA A 161 3.03 -1.70 12.23
C ALA A 161 2.11 -1.52 13.46
N LEU A 162 1.11 -2.40 13.60
CA LEU A 162 0.39 -2.67 14.85
C LEU A 162 1.31 -3.34 15.87
#